data_AF-A0AAU9NK24-F1
#
_entry.id   AF-A0AAU9NK24-F1
#
_cell.length_a   1.000
_cell.length_b   1.000
_cell.length_c   1.000
_cell.angle_alpha   90.00
_cell.angle_beta   90.00
_cell.angle_gamma   90.00
#
_symmetry.space_group_name_H-M   'P 1'
#
loop_
_entity.id
_entity.type
_entity.pdbx_description
1 polymer ?
#
loop_
_entity_poly.entity_id
_entity_poly.type
_entity_poly.pdbx_seq_one_letter_code
_entity_poly.pdbx_strand_id
1 'polypeptide(L)'
;MAIRAYITTLASSIQAAENSREKVKGSRFRRTTRVTDSNGLGEGRRAILLATLAAVNDSKTELLQKYLKKSEENKTKNDKERLDSYYKRNYKDYFAFEEGTLRQKKELTETEKGILDWLDANK
;
A
#
# COMPACT_ATOMS: atom_id res chain seq x y z
N MET A 1 -23.90 -0.94 -2.82
CA MET A 1 -23.75 0.52 -3.06
C MET A 1 -22.51 1.11 -2.39
N ALA A 2 -22.23 0.84 -1.10
CA ALA A 2 -21.12 1.45 -0.35
C ALA A 2 -19.70 1.16 -0.89
N ILE A 3 -19.45 -0.06 -1.38
CA ILE A 3 -18.12 -0.46 -1.88
C ILE A 3 -17.72 0.32 -3.13
N ARG A 4 -18.67 0.60 -4.03
CA ARG A 4 -18.41 1.38 -5.25
C ARG A 4 -18.05 2.83 -4.93
N ALA A 5 -18.73 3.44 -3.95
CA ALA A 5 -18.44 4.79 -3.50
C ALA A 5 -17.02 4.91 -2.91
N TYR A 6 -16.60 3.92 -2.10
CA TYR A 6 -15.27 3.88 -1.51
C TYR A 6 -14.15 3.78 -2.56
N ILE A 7 -14.35 2.93 -3.58
CA ILE A 7 -13.39 2.77 -4.69
C ILE A 7 -13.27 4.08 -5.49
N THR A 8 -14.39 4.73 -5.79
CA THR A 8 -14.37 6.01 -6.52
C THR A 8 -13.67 7.11 -5.74
N THR A 9 -13.88 7.18 -4.41
CA THR A 9 -13.20 8.17 -3.56
C THR A 9 -11.68 7.92 -3.48
N LEU A 10 -11.25 6.66 -3.38
CA LEU A 10 -9.83 6.31 -3.36
C LEU A 10 -9.13 6.60 -4.69
N ALA A 11 -9.78 6.30 -5.81
CA ALA A 11 -9.22 6.60 -7.13
C ALA A 11 -9.06 8.11 -7.34
N SER A 12 -10.04 8.91 -6.92
CA SER A 12 -9.99 10.36 -7.05
C SER A 12 -8.88 11.02 -6.21
N SER A 13 -8.60 10.51 -5.01
CA SER A 13 -7.56 11.06 -4.13
C SER A 13 -6.15 10.74 -4.62
N ILE A 14 -5.94 9.56 -5.22
CA ILE A 14 -4.66 9.17 -5.84
C ILE A 14 -4.36 10.07 -7.05
N GLN A 15 -5.34 10.28 -7.94
CA GLN A 15 -5.19 11.15 -9.11
C GLN A 15 -4.86 12.61 -8.72
N ALA A 16 -5.47 13.12 -7.65
CA ALA A 16 -5.20 14.48 -7.15
C ALA A 16 -3.77 14.62 -6.59
N ALA A 17 -3.22 13.56 -5.99
CA ALA A 17 -1.85 13.53 -5.48
C ALA A 17 -0.81 13.48 -6.63
N GLU A 18 -1.12 12.84 -7.75
CA GLU A 18 -0.24 12.81 -8.93
C GLU A 18 -0.17 14.17 -9.62
N ASN A 19 -1.32 14.83 -9.83
CA ASN A 19 -1.39 16.14 -10.48
C ASN A 19 -0.67 17.25 -9.69
N SER A 20 -0.63 17.14 -8.35
CA SER A 20 0.11 18.09 -7.51
C SER A 20 1.63 17.87 -7.54
N ARG A 21 2.08 16.64 -7.80
CA ARG A 21 3.51 16.29 -7.93
C ARG A 21 4.13 16.82 -9.23
N GLU A 22 3.36 16.93 -10.31
CA GLU A 22 3.81 17.53 -11.58
C GLU A 22 3.98 19.06 -11.48
N LYS A 23 3.08 19.77 -10.78
CA LYS A 23 3.17 21.24 -10.65
C LYS A 23 4.44 21.74 -9.94
N VAL A 24 5.08 20.91 -9.11
CA VAL A 24 6.30 21.29 -8.36
C VAL A 24 7.56 21.24 -9.23
N LYS A 25 7.57 20.49 -10.34
CA LYS A 25 8.77 20.37 -11.21
C LYS A 25 9.02 21.58 -12.12
N GLY A 26 8.10 22.56 -12.19
CA GLY A 26 8.16 23.69 -13.14
C GLY A 26 8.53 25.07 -12.57
N SER A 27 8.68 25.25 -11.26
CA SER A 27 8.87 26.58 -10.66
C SER A 27 10.32 26.86 -10.25
N ARG A 28 11.14 27.41 -11.16
CA ARG A 28 12.37 28.11 -10.77
C ARG A 28 12.01 29.39 -10.02
N PHE A 29 12.01 29.31 -8.71
CA PHE A 29 11.79 30.45 -7.81
C PHE A 29 12.98 31.42 -7.90
N ARG A 30 12.85 32.51 -8.68
CA ARG A 30 13.75 33.68 -8.55
C ARG A 30 13.46 34.34 -7.20
N ARG A 31 14.34 34.11 -6.22
CA ARG A 31 14.28 34.74 -4.90
C ARG A 31 15.01 36.08 -4.95
N THR A 32 14.28 37.18 -5.10
CA THR A 32 14.71 38.51 -4.66
C THR A 32 14.08 38.78 -3.30
N THR A 33 14.88 38.77 -2.23
CA THR A 33 14.42 39.23 -0.91
C THR A 33 15.42 40.23 -0.36
N ARG A 34 15.01 41.50 -0.39
CA ARG A 34 15.64 42.60 0.34
C ARG A 34 15.32 42.40 1.83
N VAL A 35 16.36 42.30 2.65
CA VAL A 35 16.25 42.18 4.11
C VAL A 35 16.02 43.58 4.68
N THR A 36 14.94 43.76 5.42
CA THR A 36 14.76 44.88 6.36
C THR A 36 14.49 44.28 7.72
N ASP A 37 15.48 44.36 8.59
CA ASP A 37 15.40 44.01 10.00
C ASP A 37 14.50 44.99 10.75
N SER A 38 13.55 44.48 11.51
CA SER A 38 13.06 45.16 12.72
C SER A 38 12.40 44.16 13.70
N ASN A 39 13.04 44.06 14.86
CA ASN A 39 12.46 43.96 16.20
C ASN A 39 11.68 42.68 16.62
N GLY A 40 12.42 41.71 17.15
CA GLY A 40 12.45 41.40 18.59
C GLY A 40 11.26 40.75 19.31
N LEU A 41 10.10 40.53 18.67
CA LEU A 41 8.93 39.89 19.34
C LEU A 41 8.30 38.73 18.55
N GLY A 42 8.95 38.30 17.47
CA GLY A 42 8.48 37.22 16.60
C GLY A 42 9.16 35.86 16.82
N GLU A 43 10.29 35.82 17.54
CA GLU A 43 11.16 34.64 17.62
C GLU A 43 10.62 33.58 18.60
N GLY A 44 10.12 33.98 19.77
CA GLY A 44 9.61 33.03 20.78
C GLY A 44 8.37 32.25 20.33
N ARG A 45 7.43 32.91 19.63
CA ARG A 45 6.22 32.26 19.11
C ARG A 45 6.52 31.37 17.89
N ARG A 46 7.48 31.77 17.05
CA ARG A 46 7.97 30.94 15.94
C ARG A 46 8.75 29.73 16.45
N ALA A 47 9.53 29.87 17.53
CA ALA A 47 10.25 28.77 18.15
C ALA A 47 9.31 27.72 18.76
N ILE A 48 8.22 28.13 19.42
CA ILE A 48 7.21 27.20 19.97
C ILE A 48 6.45 26.45 18.85
N LEU A 49 6.09 27.15 17.76
CA LEU A 49 5.46 26.52 16.60
C LEU A 49 6.42 25.58 15.85
N LEU A 50 7.71 25.89 15.81
CA LEU A 50 8.73 25.04 15.20
C LEU A 50 9.02 23.80 16.08
N ALA A 51 9.04 23.96 17.40
CA ALA A 51 9.21 22.86 18.35
C ALA A 51 8.01 21.90 18.36
N THR A 52 6.78 22.41 18.21
CA THR A 52 5.58 21.55 18.07
C THR A 52 5.54 20.85 16.71
N LEU A 53 5.99 21.48 15.62
CA LEU A 53 6.10 20.80 14.33
C LEU A 53 7.22 19.72 14.35
N ALA A 54 8.33 19.97 15.05
CA ALA A 54 9.39 19.00 15.26
C ALA A 54 8.92 17.82 16.16
N ALA A 55 8.26 18.08 17.29
CA ALA A 55 7.76 17.03 18.18
C ALA A 55 6.58 16.22 17.58
N VAL A 56 5.75 16.84 16.73
CA VAL A 56 4.70 16.14 15.96
C VAL A 56 5.31 15.31 14.83
N ASN A 57 6.46 15.73 14.28
CA ASN A 57 7.22 14.88 13.36
C ASN A 57 7.77 13.66 14.10
N ASP A 58 8.34 13.82 15.30
CA ASP A 58 8.93 12.71 16.05
C ASP A 58 7.91 11.60 16.34
N SER A 59 6.75 11.93 16.92
CA SER A 59 5.68 10.95 17.21
C SER A 59 5.10 10.25 15.96
N LYS A 60 4.94 10.97 14.85
CA LYS A 60 4.51 10.38 13.57
C LYS A 60 5.61 9.51 12.96
N THR A 61 6.87 9.91 13.09
CA THR A 61 8.01 9.13 12.62
C THR A 61 8.20 7.86 13.44
N GLU A 62 7.96 7.88 14.76
CA GLU A 62 7.97 6.69 15.61
C GLU A 62 6.88 5.69 15.21
N LEU A 63 5.67 6.18 14.93
CA LEU A 63 4.59 5.34 14.43
C LEU A 63 4.94 4.70 13.08
N LEU A 64 5.50 5.48 12.15
CA LEU A 64 5.94 4.99 10.85
C LEU A 64 7.07 3.96 10.98
N GLN A 65 8.04 4.20 11.85
CA GLN A 65 9.13 3.25 12.14
C GLN A 65 8.58 1.93 12.71
N LYS A 66 7.58 1.99 13.59
CA LYS A 66 6.91 0.78 14.12
C LYS A 66 6.23 -0.02 13.02
N TYR A 67 5.53 0.63 12.09
CA TYR A 67 4.90 -0.05 10.96
C TYR A 67 5.92 -0.59 9.95
N LEU A 68 7.00 0.14 9.70
CA LEU A 68 8.09 -0.30 8.84
C LEU A 68 8.73 -1.57 9.40
N LYS A 69 9.10 -1.55 10.69
CA LYS A 69 9.63 -2.71 11.40
C LYS A 69 8.66 -3.90 11.35
N LYS A 70 7.37 -3.68 11.61
CA LYS A 70 6.35 -4.73 11.48
C LYS A 70 6.26 -5.30 10.06
N SER A 71 6.38 -4.46 9.04
CA SER A 71 6.35 -4.90 7.63
C SER A 71 7.58 -5.73 7.27
N GLU A 72 8.76 -5.36 7.78
CA GLU A 72 10.00 -6.11 7.57
C GLU A 72 9.95 -7.48 8.26
N GLU A 73 9.54 -7.51 9.53
CA GLU A 73 9.41 -8.74 10.32
C GLU A 73 8.42 -9.73 9.71
N ASN A 74 7.32 -9.23 9.12
CA ASN A 74 6.27 -10.07 8.53
C ASN A 74 6.39 -10.26 7.01
N LYS A 75 7.44 -9.73 6.39
CA LYS A 75 7.58 -9.70 4.92
C LYS A 75 7.41 -11.07 4.29
N THR A 76 8.12 -12.08 4.81
CA THR A 76 8.06 -13.46 4.28
C THR A 76 6.67 -14.07 4.36
N LYS A 77 5.97 -13.87 5.49
CA LYS A 77 4.58 -14.30 5.67
C LYS A 77 3.65 -13.58 4.70
N ASN A 78 3.80 -12.26 4.57
CA ASN A 78 2.94 -11.43 3.73
C ASN A 78 3.15 -11.77 2.24
N ASP A 79 4.39 -11.97 1.82
CA ASP A 79 4.73 -12.36 0.45
C ASP A 79 4.16 -13.74 0.12
N LYS A 80 4.25 -14.70 1.05
CA LYS A 80 3.62 -16.02 0.89
C LYS A 80 2.11 -15.90 0.75
N GLU A 81 1.44 -15.19 1.66
CA GLU A 81 -0.02 -15.00 1.62
C GLU A 81 -0.47 -14.30 0.33
N ARG A 82 0.32 -13.34 -0.17
CA ARG A 82 0.06 -12.66 -1.45
C ARG A 82 0.16 -13.62 -2.63
N LEU A 83 1.18 -14.48 -2.65
CA LEU A 83 1.35 -15.48 -3.70
C LEU A 83 0.25 -16.53 -3.64
N ASP A 84 -0.03 -17.10 -2.47
CA ASP A 84 -1.09 -18.10 -2.29
C ASP A 84 -2.46 -17.54 -2.71
N SER A 85 -2.76 -16.29 -2.33
CA SER A 85 -3.97 -15.58 -2.75
C SER A 85 -4.02 -15.36 -4.26
N TYR A 86 -2.89 -15.02 -4.88
CA TYR A 86 -2.79 -14.86 -6.33
C TYR A 86 -3.08 -16.17 -7.04
N TYR A 87 -2.43 -17.27 -6.64
CA TYR A 87 -2.67 -18.56 -7.27
C TYR A 87 -4.11 -19.05 -7.05
N LYS A 88 -4.64 -18.88 -5.84
CA LYS A 88 -6.02 -19.22 -5.52
C LYS A 88 -7.01 -18.48 -6.40
N ARG A 89 -6.88 -17.16 -6.53
CA ARG A 89 -7.83 -16.36 -7.33
C ARG A 89 -7.72 -16.62 -8.83
N ASN A 90 -6.52 -16.87 -9.34
CA ASN A 90 -6.31 -16.98 -10.78
C ASN A 90 -6.48 -18.39 -11.32
N TYR A 91 -6.18 -19.43 -10.53
CA TYR A 91 -6.17 -20.82 -11.01
C TYR A 91 -7.31 -21.68 -10.49
N LYS A 92 -8.06 -21.21 -9.48
CA LYS A 92 -9.18 -21.98 -8.92
C LYS A 92 -10.20 -22.36 -9.98
N ASP A 93 -10.62 -21.42 -10.83
CA ASP A 93 -11.66 -21.70 -11.82
C ASP A 93 -11.19 -22.65 -12.93
N TYR A 94 -9.92 -22.54 -13.35
CA TYR A 94 -9.35 -23.46 -14.33
C TYR A 94 -9.25 -24.88 -13.79
N PHE A 95 -8.79 -25.04 -12.56
CA PHE A 95 -8.73 -26.36 -11.94
C PHE A 95 -10.14 -26.90 -11.63
N ALA A 96 -11.06 -26.06 -11.19
CA ALA A 96 -12.45 -26.46 -10.93
C ALA A 96 -13.17 -26.92 -12.21
N PHE A 97 -12.84 -26.34 -13.36
CA PHE A 97 -13.34 -26.80 -14.66
C PHE A 97 -12.90 -28.25 -14.96
N GLU A 98 -11.63 -28.56 -14.71
CA GLU A 98 -11.07 -29.90 -14.91
C GLU A 98 -11.50 -30.90 -13.82
N GLU A 99 -11.93 -30.43 -12.65
CA GLU A 99 -12.28 -31.27 -11.48
C GLU A 99 -13.24 -32.41 -11.83
N GLY A 100 -14.30 -32.11 -12.59
CA GLY A 100 -15.32 -33.10 -12.98
C GLY A 100 -14.73 -34.25 -13.81
N THR A 101 -13.89 -33.92 -14.80
CA THR A 101 -13.21 -34.88 -15.65
C THR A 101 -12.20 -35.71 -14.86
N LEU A 102 -11.42 -35.04 -14.00
CA LEU A 102 -10.37 -35.70 -13.20
C LEU A 102 -10.97 -36.69 -12.19
N ARG A 103 -12.09 -36.35 -11.52
CA ARG A 103 -12.73 -37.25 -10.55
C ARG A 103 -13.36 -38.49 -11.16
N GLN A 104 -13.69 -38.47 -12.46
CA GLN A 104 -14.24 -39.63 -13.18
C GLN A 104 -13.15 -40.56 -13.73
N LYS A 105 -11.90 -40.10 -13.77
CA LYS A 105 -10.78 -40.85 -14.30
C LYS A 105 -10.37 -41.96 -13.33
N LYS A 106 -10.18 -43.19 -13.84
CA LYS A 106 -9.79 -44.35 -13.03
C LYS A 106 -8.32 -44.29 -12.58
N GLU A 107 -7.45 -43.71 -13.39
CA GLU A 107 -6.02 -43.58 -13.11
C GLU A 107 -5.62 -42.11 -13.22
N LEU A 108 -5.24 -41.52 -12.09
CA LEU A 108 -4.78 -40.14 -11.99
C LEU A 108 -3.26 -40.10 -11.99
N THR A 109 -2.69 -39.20 -12.80
CA THR A 109 -1.26 -38.87 -12.74
C THR A 109 -0.95 -38.14 -11.43
N GLU A 110 0.33 -38.05 -11.06
CA GLU A 110 0.77 -37.31 -9.88
C GLU A 110 0.32 -35.84 -9.91
N THR A 111 0.37 -35.21 -11.09
CA THR A 111 -0.08 -33.83 -11.29
C THR A 111 -1.60 -33.68 -11.12
N GLU A 112 -2.38 -34.61 -11.66
CA GLU A 112 -3.84 -34.61 -11.54
C GLU A 112 -4.29 -34.79 -10.08
N LYS A 113 -3.59 -35.67 -9.33
CA LYS A 113 -3.81 -35.79 -7.88
C LYS A 113 -3.48 -34.48 -7.16
N GLY A 114 -2.35 -33.86 -7.48
CA GLY A 114 -1.97 -32.57 -6.91
C GLY A 114 -2.98 -31.46 -7.17
N ILE A 115 -3.61 -31.45 -8.35
CA ILE A 115 -4.69 -30.49 -8.68
C ILE A 115 -5.91 -30.74 -7.80
N LEU A 116 -6.35 -31.99 -7.63
CA LEU A 116 -7.49 -32.34 -6.78
C LEU A 116 -7.21 -32.00 -5.30
N ASP A 117 -6.03 -32.35 -4.80
CA ASP A 117 -5.61 -32.04 -3.43
C ASP A 117 -5.57 -30.53 -3.18
N TRP A 118 -5.03 -29.77 -4.14
CA TRP A 118 -5.01 -28.31 -4.07
C TRP A 118 -6.41 -27.71 -4.10
N LEU A 119 -7.32 -28.22 -4.94
CA LEU A 119 -8.72 -27.78 -4.99
C LEU A 119 -9.45 -28.06 -3.68
N ASP A 120 -9.26 -29.24 -3.09
CA ASP A 120 -9.91 -29.60 -1.84
C ASP A 120 -9.36 -28.78 -0.66
N ALA A 121 -8.07 -28.43 -0.67
CA ALA A 121 -7.49 -27.49 0.30
C ALA A 121 -7.92 -26.02 0.09
N ASN A 122 -8.40 -25.66 -1.10
CA ASN A 122 -8.71 -24.26 -1.49
C ASN A 122 -10.19 -24.01 -1.85
N LYS A 123 -11.08 -24.98 -1.57
CA LYS A 123 -12.52 -24.85 -1.82
C LYS A 123 -13.15 -23.68 -1.09
#